data_AF-A0A264VZE7-F1
#
_entry.id   AF-A0A264VZE7-F1
#
_cell.length_a   1.000
_cell.length_b   1.000
_cell.length_c   1.000
_cell.angle_alpha   90.00
_cell.angle_beta   90.00
_cell.angle_gamma   90.00
#
_symmetry.space_group_name_H-M   'P 1'
#
loop_
_entity.id
_entity.type
_entity.pdbx_description
1 polymer ?
#
loop_
_entity_poly.entity_id
_entity_poly.type
_entity_poly.pdbx_seq_one_letter_code
_entity_poly.pdbx_strand_id
1 'polypeptide(L)'
;AADTGMDVLTHATEAYTSNFANDYTDGIALQTIKLVFKYLEKSVKTADPEAREKMHNASTMAGMAFANAFLGMSHSMAHKIGAVH
;
A
#
# COMPACT_ATOMS: atom_id res chain seq x y z
N ALA A 1 1.54 -0.06 -12.61
CA ALA A 1 2.21 -1.16 -11.88
C ALA A 1 3.20 -0.59 -10.85
N ALA A 2 4.20 0.19 -11.29
CA ALA A 2 5.14 0.83 -10.38
C ALA A 2 4.45 1.86 -9.46
N ASP A 3 3.82 2.89 -10.03
CA ASP A 3 3.15 3.96 -9.25
C ASP A 3 2.06 3.40 -8.33
N THR A 4 1.18 2.56 -8.89
CA THR A 4 0.14 1.85 -8.12
C THR A 4 0.72 0.97 -7.01
N GLY A 5 1.91 0.39 -7.19
CA GLY A 5 2.55 -0.42 -6.14
C GLY A 5 3.19 0.43 -5.04
N MET A 6 3.71 1.60 -5.39
CA MET A 6 4.18 2.59 -4.42
C MET A 6 3.02 3.20 -3.63
N ASP A 7 1.86 3.35 -4.25
CA ASP A 7 0.62 3.75 -3.59
C ASP A 7 0.18 2.71 -2.55
N VAL A 8 0.22 1.41 -2.89
CA VAL A 8 0.00 0.30 -1.93
C VAL A 8 0.97 0.35 -0.75
N LEU A 9 2.25 0.65 -1.00
CA LEU A 9 3.24 0.81 0.08
C LEU A 9 2.89 2.00 0.98
N THR A 10 2.48 3.11 0.39
CA THR A 10 2.09 4.34 1.10
C THR A 10 0.86 4.08 1.94
N HIS A 11 -0.18 3.46 1.38
CA HIS A 11 -1.38 3.05 2.09
C HIS A 11 -1.05 2.23 3.35
N ALA A 12 -0.24 1.19 3.21
CA ALA A 12 0.10 0.31 4.34
C ALA A 12 0.96 1.03 5.39
N THR A 13 1.91 1.86 4.96
CA THR A 13 2.78 2.61 5.88
C THR A 13 1.98 3.65 6.67
N GLU A 14 1.15 4.43 6.00
CA GLU A 14 0.32 5.44 6.67
C GLU A 14 -0.71 4.80 7.59
N ALA A 15 -1.34 3.70 7.18
CA ALA A 15 -2.26 2.94 8.03
C ALA A 15 -1.56 2.41 9.29
N TYR A 16 -0.33 1.91 9.18
CA TYR A 16 0.45 1.40 10.32
C TYR A 16 0.88 2.51 11.29
N THR A 17 1.14 3.72 10.80
CA THR A 17 1.54 4.87 11.63
C THR A 17 0.37 5.76 12.07
N SER A 18 -0.86 5.38 11.73
CA SER A 18 -2.04 6.18 12.01
C SER A 18 -2.37 6.24 13.51
N ASN A 19 -2.98 7.34 13.94
CA ASN A 19 -3.56 7.44 15.30
C ASN A 19 -4.73 6.47 15.53
N PHE A 20 -5.29 5.88 14.45
CA PHE A 20 -6.37 4.88 14.50
C PHE A 20 -5.87 3.45 14.25
N ALA A 21 -4.55 3.25 14.19
CA ALA A 21 -3.94 1.94 14.11
C ALA A 21 -4.30 1.08 15.33
N ASN A 22 -4.43 -0.22 15.12
CA ASN A 22 -4.72 -1.21 16.15
C ASN A 22 -4.20 -2.60 15.73
N ASP A 23 -4.25 -3.56 16.65
CA ASP A 23 -3.69 -4.90 16.46
C ASP A 23 -4.18 -5.62 15.17
N TYR A 24 -5.43 -5.35 14.72
CA TYR A 24 -5.94 -5.93 13.48
C TYR A 24 -5.31 -5.28 12.25
N THR A 25 -5.24 -3.94 12.22
CA THR A 25 -4.71 -3.22 11.05
C THR A 25 -3.21 -3.37 10.93
N ASP A 26 -2.50 -3.44 12.07
CA ASP A 26 -1.04 -3.50 12.11
C ASP A 26 -0.49 -4.78 11.51
N GLY A 27 -1.09 -5.92 11.86
CA GLY A 27 -0.72 -7.21 11.29
C GLY A 27 -0.90 -7.23 9.77
N ILE A 28 -2.00 -6.67 9.28
CA ILE A 28 -2.30 -6.59 7.85
C ILE A 28 -1.32 -5.63 7.15
N ALA A 29 -1.10 -4.44 7.69
CA ALA A 29 -0.22 -3.43 7.13
C ALA A 29 1.24 -3.92 7.04
N LEU A 30 1.77 -4.52 8.11
CA LEU A 30 3.13 -5.08 8.12
C LEU A 30 3.28 -6.20 7.10
N GLN A 31 2.27 -7.07 6.95
CA GLN A 31 2.32 -8.12 5.93
C GLN A 31 2.26 -7.55 4.51
N THR A 32 1.44 -6.53 4.27
CA THR A 32 1.39 -5.81 2.99
C THR A 32 2.75 -5.23 2.64
N ILE A 33 3.41 -4.52 3.57
CA ILE A 33 4.74 -3.93 3.36
C ILE A 33 5.75 -5.02 2.93
N LYS A 34 5.78 -6.16 3.63
CA LYS A 34 6.65 -7.30 3.28
C LYS A 34 6.39 -7.84 1.87
N LEU A 35 5.12 -7.97 1.48
CA LEU A 35 4.75 -8.44 0.14
C LEU A 35 5.18 -7.44 -0.94
N VAL A 36 4.99 -6.14 -0.72
CA VAL A 36 5.39 -5.10 -1.67
C VAL A 36 6.90 -5.14 -1.90
N PHE A 37 7.71 -5.15 -0.85
CA PHE A 37 9.18 -5.25 -1.00
C PHE A 37 9.62 -6.53 -1.69
N LYS A 38 8.91 -7.65 -1.49
CA LYS A 38 9.25 -8.93 -2.10
C LYS A 38 8.86 -9.02 -3.58
N TYR A 39 7.73 -8.45 -3.98
CA TYR A 39 7.11 -8.74 -5.28
C TYR A 39 6.98 -7.55 -6.22
N LEU A 40 7.01 -6.30 -5.75
CA LEU A 40 6.76 -5.14 -6.61
C LEU A 40 7.78 -5.04 -7.74
N GLU A 41 9.07 -5.13 -7.44
CA GLU A 41 10.11 -4.98 -8.45
C GLU A 41 9.97 -6.02 -9.58
N LYS A 42 9.76 -7.29 -9.22
CA LYS A 42 9.57 -8.37 -10.19
C LYS A 42 8.27 -8.17 -10.99
N SER A 43 7.19 -7.77 -10.34
CA SER A 43 5.91 -7.43 -10.99
C SER A 43 6.07 -6.32 -12.04
N VAL A 44 6.93 -5.34 -11.78
CA VAL A 44 7.18 -4.20 -12.68
C VAL A 44 8.15 -4.55 -13.80
N LYS A 45 9.32 -5.10 -13.46
CA LYS A 45 10.42 -5.30 -14.41
C LYS A 45 10.17 -6.45 -15.37
N THR A 46 9.52 -7.52 -14.91
CA THR A 46 9.39 -8.76 -15.69
C THR A 46 7.95 -9.17 -15.96
N ALA A 47 6.97 -8.41 -15.44
CA ALA A 47 5.54 -8.76 -15.55
C ALA A 47 5.22 -10.18 -15.05
N ASP A 48 5.99 -10.69 -14.09
CA ASP A 48 5.85 -12.04 -13.56
C ASP A 48 4.43 -12.30 -13.01
N PRO A 49 3.74 -13.36 -13.46
CA PRO A 49 2.34 -13.61 -13.08
C PRO A 49 2.14 -13.77 -11.57
N GLU A 50 3.04 -14.52 -10.90
CA GLU A 50 2.97 -14.70 -9.44
C GLU A 50 3.18 -13.37 -8.73
N ALA A 51 4.20 -12.59 -9.11
CA ALA A 51 4.45 -11.29 -8.51
C ALA A 51 3.26 -10.32 -8.70
N ARG A 52 2.60 -10.36 -9.87
CA ARG A 52 1.39 -9.57 -10.13
C ARG A 52 0.22 -10.00 -9.25
N GLU A 53 0.02 -11.30 -9.07
CA GLU A 53 -1.01 -11.83 -8.16
C GLU A 53 -0.72 -11.39 -6.72
N LYS A 54 0.53 -11.51 -6.25
CA LYS A 54 0.89 -11.11 -4.89
C LYS A 54 0.78 -9.60 -4.67
N MET A 55 1.11 -8.77 -5.67
CA MET A 55 0.87 -7.33 -5.61
C MET A 55 -0.61 -6.98 -5.63
N HIS A 56 -1.43 -7.72 -6.37
CA HIS A 56 -2.88 -7.53 -6.37
C HIS A 56 -3.46 -7.81 -4.97
N ASN A 57 -3.08 -8.92 -4.36
CA ASN A 57 -3.49 -9.26 -2.99
C ASN A 57 -2.95 -8.24 -1.97
N ALA A 58 -1.70 -7.81 -2.09
CA ALA A 58 -1.12 -6.77 -1.24
C ALA A 58 -1.91 -5.45 -1.32
N SER A 59 -2.40 -5.08 -2.50
CA SER A 59 -3.26 -3.91 -2.68
C SER A 59 -4.56 -4.03 -1.89
N THR A 60 -5.25 -5.17 -1.99
CA THR A 60 -6.47 -5.42 -1.21
C THR A 60 -6.20 -5.42 0.28
N MET A 61 -5.08 -5.98 0.72
CA MET A 61 -4.66 -5.97 2.13
C MET A 61 -4.37 -4.56 2.65
N ALA A 62 -3.69 -3.72 1.86
CA ALA A 62 -3.55 -2.30 2.19
C ALA A 62 -4.92 -1.63 2.37
N GLY A 63 -5.86 -1.93 1.46
CA GLY A 63 -7.26 -1.53 1.52
C GLY A 63 -7.94 -1.86 2.84
N MET A 64 -7.81 -3.11 3.29
CA MET A 64 -8.38 -3.54 4.57
C MET A 64 -7.76 -2.80 5.76
N ALA A 65 -6.46 -2.48 5.71
CA ALA A 65 -5.79 -1.71 6.75
C ALA A 65 -6.27 -0.25 6.75
N PHE A 66 -6.11 0.49 5.64
CA PHE A 66 -6.45 1.91 5.60
C PHE A 66 -7.95 2.20 5.66
N ALA A 67 -8.82 1.25 5.29
CA ALA A 67 -10.26 1.41 5.47
C ALA A 67 -10.66 1.54 6.95
N ASN A 68 -9.85 1.02 7.87
CA ASN A 68 -10.12 1.03 9.31
C ASN A 68 -9.16 1.97 10.08
N ALA A 69 -7.92 2.14 9.59
CA ALA A 69 -6.92 3.01 10.20
C ALA A 69 -6.81 4.40 9.52
N PHE A 70 -7.55 4.65 8.43
CA PHE A 70 -7.38 5.82 7.57
C PHE A 70 -5.96 5.93 6.98
N LEU A 71 -5.64 7.11 6.46
CA LEU A 71 -4.37 7.47 5.81
C LEU A 71 -3.75 8.69 6.50
N GLY A 72 -2.66 9.22 5.94
CA GLY A 72 -1.88 10.28 6.55
C GLY A 72 -1.65 11.51 5.67
N MET A 73 -0.55 12.20 5.97
CA MET A 73 -0.19 13.46 5.33
C MET A 73 0.27 13.28 3.88
N SER A 74 0.85 12.13 3.53
CA SER A 74 1.28 11.83 2.16
C SER A 74 0.09 11.89 1.21
N HIS A 75 -0.97 11.14 1.50
CA HIS A 75 -2.21 11.19 0.73
C HIS A 75 -2.86 12.56 0.74
N SER A 76 -2.86 13.24 1.89
CA SER A 76 -3.43 14.59 2.00
C SER A 76 -2.76 15.59 1.05
N MET A 77 -1.44 15.56 0.93
CA MET A 77 -0.69 16.38 -0.02
C MET A 77 -0.87 15.88 -1.47
N ALA A 78 -0.81 14.57 -1.70
CA ALA A 78 -0.95 13.97 -3.02
C ALA A 78 -2.29 14.33 -3.69
N HIS A 79 -3.40 14.33 -2.94
CA HIS A 79 -4.71 14.75 -3.45
C HIS A 79 -4.74 16.21 -3.93
N LYS A 80 -3.95 17.09 -3.32
CA LYS A 80 -3.89 18.52 -3.73
C LYS A 80 -2.96 18.71 -4.91
N ILE A 81 -1.79 18.09 -4.86
CA ILE A 81 -0.80 18.18 -5.95
C ILE A 81 -1.38 17.57 -7.23
N GLY A 82 -1.93 16.35 -7.16
CA GLY A 82 -2.49 15.65 -8.33
C GLY A 82 -3.83 16.21 -8.83
N ALA A 83 -4.43 17.19 -8.15
CA ALA A 83 -5.59 17.92 -8.68
C ALA A 83 -5.17 19.15 -9.51
N VAL A 84 -3.94 19.64 -9.30
CA VAL A 84 -3.42 20.87 -9.92
C VAL A 84 -2.41 20.57 -11.04
N HIS A 85 -1.82 19.37 -11.01
CA HIS A 85 -0.86 18.87 -11.98
C HIS A 85 -1.32 17.54 -12.55
#